data_AF-A0A3D3LVV2-F1
#
_entry.id   AF-A0A3D3LVV2-F1
#
_cell.length_a   1.000
_cell.length_b   1.000
_cell.length_c   1.000
_cell.angle_alpha   90.00
_cell.angle_beta   90.00
_cell.angle_gamma   90.00
#
_symmetry.space_group_name_H-M   'P 1'
#
loop_
_entity.id
_entity.type
_entity.pdbx_description
1 polymer ?
#
loop_
_entity_poly.entity_id
_entity_poly.type
_entity_poly.pdbx_seq_one_letter_code
_entity_poly.pdbx_strand_id
1 'polypeptide(L)'
;MIELKNKIFNTGKFNALNSLEAGESYCLNGVHGSLKSFIIDFLSKKFKKIIAVTSEKDSLKKTFDDLRIISDSENISVLKSGDIEDEEMISRSLTLLTENNEYVIFIDSKEFSKK
;
A
#
# COMPACT_ATOMS: atom_id res chain seq x y z
N MET A 1 14.95 10.04 8.83
CA MET A 1 14.01 9.02 8.34
C MET A 1 14.51 8.34 7.07
N ILE A 2 14.92 9.12 6.07
CA ILE A 2 15.51 8.65 4.80
C ILE A 2 16.69 7.68 5.01
N GLU A 3 17.62 7.98 5.92
CA GLU A 3 18.76 7.08 6.20
C GLU A 3 18.36 5.71 6.76
N LEU A 4 17.36 5.67 7.66
CA LEU A 4 16.87 4.41 8.23
C LEU A 4 16.17 3.57 7.15
N LYS A 5 15.34 4.22 6.33
CA LYS A 5 14.66 3.59 5.20
C LYS A 5 15.65 2.95 4.23
N ASN A 6 16.69 3.69 3.84
CA ASN A 6 17.72 3.19 2.93
C ASN A 6 18.49 2.01 3.54
N LYS A 7 18.81 2.05 4.85
CA LYS A 7 19.43 0.91 5.55
C LYS A 7 18.55 -0.34 5.52
N ILE A 8 17.25 -0.19 5.74
CA ILE A 8 16.29 -1.31 5.70
C ILE A 8 16.17 -1.87 4.27
N PHE A 9 16.02 -1.00 3.28
CA PHE A 9 15.82 -1.38 1.88
C PHE A 9 17.04 -2.09 1.29
N ASN A 10 18.24 -1.78 1.77
CA ASN A 10 19.47 -2.42 1.33
C ASN A 10 19.73 -3.78 2.01
N THR A 11 18.86 -4.25 2.91
CA THR A 11 19.01 -5.58 3.50
C THR A 11 18.72 -6.69 2.50
N GLY A 12 19.36 -7.85 2.66
CA GLY A 12 19.13 -9.01 1.77
C GLY A 12 17.67 -9.43 1.67
N LYS A 13 16.87 -9.25 2.73
CA LYS A 13 15.44 -9.56 2.74
C LYS A 13 14.62 -8.63 1.85
N PHE A 14 14.92 -7.33 1.86
CA PHE A 14 14.24 -6.38 0.97
C PHE A 14 14.72 -6.52 -0.48
N ASN A 15 16.01 -6.80 -0.69
CA ASN A 15 16.51 -7.09 -2.03
C ASN A 15 15.83 -8.30 -2.67
N ALA A 16 15.42 -9.30 -1.88
CA ALA A 16 14.64 -10.43 -2.37
C ALA A 16 13.24 -10.02 -2.88
N LEU A 17 12.68 -8.89 -2.43
CA LEU A 17 11.40 -8.38 -2.96
C LEU A 17 11.53 -7.90 -4.42
N ASN A 18 12.75 -7.62 -4.90
CA ASN A 18 12.96 -7.25 -6.29
C ASN A 18 12.70 -8.42 -7.26
N SER A 19 12.71 -9.67 -6.80
CA SER A 19 12.40 -10.84 -7.65
C SER A 19 10.91 -11.12 -7.79
N LEU A 20 10.03 -10.34 -7.16
CA LEU A 20 8.58 -10.51 -7.27
C LEU A 20 8.12 -10.02 -8.65
N GLU A 21 7.44 -10.85 -9.41
CA GLU A 21 6.94 -10.55 -10.76
C GLU A 21 5.41 -10.35 -10.75
N ALA A 22 4.90 -9.61 -11.72
CA ALA A 22 3.46 -9.43 -11.87
C ALA A 22 2.78 -10.73 -12.33
N GLY A 23 1.57 -11.00 -11.84
CA GLY A 23 0.79 -12.20 -12.20
C GLY A 23 1.09 -13.44 -11.34
N GLU A 24 2.14 -13.38 -10.51
CA GLU A 24 2.52 -14.45 -9.59
C GLU A 24 1.96 -14.21 -8.18
N SER A 25 1.80 -15.30 -7.42
CA SER A 25 1.34 -15.25 -6.02
C SER A 25 2.49 -15.52 -5.07
N TYR A 26 2.68 -14.63 -4.10
CA TYR A 26 3.78 -14.73 -3.12
C TYR A 26 3.25 -14.66 -1.69
N CYS A 27 3.90 -15.41 -0.80
CA CYS A 27 3.60 -15.40 0.63
C CYS A 27 4.79 -14.83 1.41
N LEU A 28 4.60 -13.67 2.03
CA LEU A 28 5.59 -13.04 2.90
C LEU A 28 5.27 -13.38 4.36
N ASN A 29 6.16 -14.15 5.00
CA ASN A 29 6.03 -14.55 6.39
C ASN A 29 6.77 -13.60 7.34
N GLY A 30 6.32 -13.52 8.59
CA GLY A 30 6.96 -12.70 9.62
C GLY A 30 6.75 -11.20 9.44
N VAL A 31 5.71 -10.80 8.71
CA VAL A 31 5.37 -9.40 8.47
C VAL A 31 4.49 -8.88 9.61
N HIS A 32 5.08 -8.06 10.50
CA HIS A 32 4.40 -7.54 11.69
C HIS A 32 4.57 -6.03 11.85
N GLY A 33 3.57 -5.39 12.46
CA GLY A 33 3.57 -3.96 12.74
C GLY A 33 3.82 -3.10 11.50
N SER A 34 4.65 -2.07 11.66
CA SER A 34 5.01 -1.11 10.60
C SER A 34 5.83 -1.72 9.46
N LEU A 35 6.29 -2.97 9.56
CA LEU A 35 6.99 -3.61 8.44
C LEU A 35 6.11 -3.68 7.19
N LYS A 36 4.78 -3.77 7.36
CA LYS A 36 3.81 -3.74 6.27
C LYS A 36 3.95 -2.48 5.42
N SER A 37 4.06 -1.29 6.04
CA SER A 37 4.17 -0.03 5.31
C SER A 37 5.51 0.09 4.58
N PHE A 38 6.62 -0.35 5.18
CA PHE A 38 7.92 -0.39 4.50
C PHE A 38 7.90 -1.31 3.27
N ILE A 39 7.25 -2.46 3.36
CA ILE A 39 7.08 -3.37 2.22
C ILE A 39 6.26 -2.69 1.12
N ILE A 40 5.14 -2.06 1.49
CA ILE A 40 4.28 -1.35 0.52
C ILE A 40 5.05 -0.20 -0.16
N ASP A 41 5.78 0.65 0.59
CA ASP A 41 6.61 1.74 0.03
C ASP A 41 7.72 1.21 -0.88
N PHE A 42 8.33 0.08 -0.52
CA PHE A 42 9.34 -0.54 -1.37
C PHE A 42 8.73 -1.04 -2.67
N LEU A 43 7.61 -1.75 -2.58
CA LEU A 43 6.93 -2.31 -3.73
C LEU A 43 6.31 -1.24 -4.62
N SER A 44 5.88 -0.10 -4.09
CA SER A 44 5.26 0.96 -4.89
C SER A 44 6.23 1.58 -5.91
N LYS A 45 7.54 1.51 -5.62
CA LYS A 45 8.61 1.93 -6.55
C LYS A 45 8.76 0.98 -7.75
N LYS A 46 8.45 -0.31 -7.57
CA LYS A 46 8.48 -1.33 -8.63
C LYS A 46 7.13 -1.41 -9.35
N PHE A 47 6.05 -1.43 -8.57
CA PHE A 47 4.67 -1.54 -9.03
C PHE A 47 3.97 -0.22 -8.80
N LYS A 48 3.70 0.52 -9.88
CA LYS A 48 3.05 1.83 -9.79
C LYS A 48 1.71 1.80 -9.06
N LYS A 49 0.97 0.69 -9.11
CA LYS A 49 -0.37 0.57 -8.53
C LYS A 49 -0.41 -0.61 -7.58
N ILE A 50 -0.72 -0.34 -6.32
CA ILE A 50 -0.87 -1.36 -5.28
C ILE A 50 -2.27 -1.30 -4.71
N ILE A 51 -2.89 -2.47 -4.56
CA ILE A 51 -4.15 -2.63 -3.83
C ILE A 51 -3.85 -3.48 -2.60
N ALA A 52 -3.86 -2.85 -1.43
CA ALA A 52 -3.71 -3.48 -0.14
C ALA A 52 -5.10 -3.85 0.40
N VAL A 53 -5.33 -5.14 0.67
CA VAL A 53 -6.59 -5.63 1.23
C VAL A 53 -6.33 -6.24 2.60
N THR A 54 -7.17 -5.92 3.59
CA THR A 54 -7.08 -6.51 4.94
C THR A 54 -8.45 -6.65 5.58
N SER A 55 -8.65 -7.67 6.40
CA SER A 55 -9.86 -7.86 7.22
C SER A 55 -9.84 -7.10 8.55
N GLU A 56 -8.69 -6.54 8.90
CA GLU A 56 -8.46 -5.83 10.15
C GLU A 56 -8.43 -4.31 9.90
N LYS A 57 -9.57 -3.63 10.12
CA LYS A 57 -9.73 -2.19 9.90
C LYS A 57 -8.69 -1.33 10.63
N ASP A 58 -8.36 -1.68 11.87
CA ASP A 58 -7.35 -0.95 12.66
C ASP A 58 -5.94 -1.14 12.12
N SER A 59 -5.63 -2.33 11.58
CA SER A 59 -4.35 -2.58 10.91
C SER A 59 -4.24 -1.75 9.64
N LEU A 60 -5.34 -1.54 8.92
CA LEU A 60 -5.37 -0.73 7.69
C LEU A 60 -5.02 0.73 7.99
N LYS A 61 -5.68 1.33 8.99
CA LYS A 61 -5.44 2.72 9.39
C LYS A 61 -3.99 2.92 9.86
N LYS A 62 -3.48 2.04 10.72
CA LYS A 62 -2.08 2.12 11.20
C LYS A 62 -1.08 2.00 10.06
N THR A 63 -1.29 1.05 9.14
CA THR A 63 -0.39 0.86 8.00
C THR A 63 -0.40 2.09 7.09
N PHE A 64 -1.55 2.72 6.89
CA PHE A 64 -1.65 3.98 6.16
C PHE A 64 -0.91 5.12 6.86
N ASP A 65 -1.17 5.33 8.16
CA ASP A 65 -0.54 6.41 8.92
C ASP A 65 1.00 6.25 8.90
N ASP A 66 1.49 5.01 9.07
CA ASP A 66 2.91 4.69 8.95
C ASP A 66 3.44 4.94 7.53
N LEU A 67 2.70 4.53 6.50
CA LEU A 67 3.08 4.72 5.10
C LEU A 67 3.21 6.21 4.74
N ARG A 68 2.26 7.04 5.22
CA ARG A 68 2.27 8.49 5.02
C ARG A 68 3.49 9.15 5.68
N ILE A 69 3.99 8.58 6.77
CA ILE A 69 5.18 9.08 7.46
C ILE A 69 6.46 8.71 6.69
N ILE A 70 6.55 7.49 6.15
CA ILE A 70 7.80 6.96 5.57
C ILE A 70 7.95 7.17 4.05
N SER A 71 6.83 7.37 3.36
CA SER A 71 6.82 7.55 1.91
C SER A 71 7.19 8.97 1.56
N ASP A 72 8.01 9.09 0.51
CA ASP A 72 8.35 10.38 -0.08
C ASP A 72 7.36 10.77 -1.20
N SER A 73 6.38 9.90 -1.49
CA SER A 73 5.42 10.07 -2.57
C SER A 73 4.19 10.83 -2.10
N GLU A 74 3.95 12.01 -2.69
CA GLU A 74 2.73 12.81 -2.44
C GLU A 74 1.45 12.14 -2.98
N ASN A 75 1.58 11.06 -3.76
CA ASN A 75 0.49 10.42 -4.49
C ASN A 75 -0.13 9.20 -3.78
N ILE A 76 0.17 8.99 -2.50
CA ILE A 76 -0.56 7.98 -1.71
C ILE A 76 -1.97 8.51 -1.43
N SER A 77 -2.97 7.97 -2.11
CA SER A 77 -4.37 8.25 -1.73
C SER A 77 -5.06 7.00 -1.26
N VAL A 78 -5.81 7.14 -0.17
CA VAL A 78 -6.53 6.03 0.45
C VAL A 78 -8.00 6.17 0.15
N LEU A 79 -8.56 5.18 -0.54
CA LEU A 79 -9.99 4.92 -0.50
C LEU A 79 -10.27 4.00 0.69
N LYS A 80 -10.77 4.53 1.80
CA LYS A 80 -11.37 3.67 2.83
C LYS A 80 -12.75 3.28 2.36
N SER A 81 -13.02 1.99 2.34
CA SER A 81 -14.29 1.49 1.83
C SER A 81 -15.54 1.88 2.63
N GLY A 82 -15.38 2.52 3.79
CA GLY A 82 -16.47 3.12 4.58
C GLY A 82 -16.60 4.64 4.45
N ASP A 83 -15.67 5.31 3.77
CA ASP A 83 -15.71 6.76 3.49
C ASP A 83 -16.16 7.01 2.02
N ILE A 84 -16.67 5.98 1.33
CA ILE A 84 -17.15 6.01 -0.08
C ILE A 84 -18.47 6.80 -0.23
N GLU A 85 -18.94 7.50 0.80
CA GLU A 85 -20.10 8.41 0.65
C GLU A 85 -19.72 9.75 0.01
N ASP A 86 -18.42 10.02 -0.17
CA ASP A 86 -17.92 11.24 -0.80
C ASP A 86 -17.60 11.03 -2.30
N GLU A 87 -18.51 11.46 -3.18
CA GLU A 87 -18.38 11.38 -4.64
C GLU A 87 -17.07 12.02 -5.16
N GLU A 88 -16.56 13.07 -4.50
CA GLU A 88 -15.30 13.70 -4.90
C GLU A 88 -14.11 12.76 -4.66
N MET A 89 -14.10 12.01 -3.56
CA MET A 89 -13.04 11.03 -3.27
C MET A 89 -13.03 9.88 -4.28
N ILE A 90 -14.22 9.41 -4.69
CA ILE A 90 -14.35 8.37 -5.73
C ILE A 90 -13.80 8.90 -7.05
N SER A 91 -14.26 10.08 -7.50
CA SER A 91 -13.85 10.69 -8.76
C SER A 91 -12.33 10.91 -8.81
N ARG A 92 -11.75 11.45 -7.73
CA ARG A 92 -10.30 11.64 -7.59
C ARG A 92 -9.54 10.32 -7.66
N SER A 93 -10.06 9.28 -7.00
CA SER A 93 -9.40 7.98 -6.97
C SER A 93 -9.49 7.23 -8.30
N LEU A 94 -10.61 7.35 -9.01
CA LEU A 94 -10.75 6.84 -10.38
C LEU A 94 -9.82 7.57 -11.35
N THR A 95 -9.68 8.89 -11.19
CA THR A 95 -8.72 9.69 -11.98
C THR A 95 -7.29 9.18 -11.74
N LEU A 96 -6.89 9.03 -10.47
CA LEU A 96 -5.57 8.50 -10.11
C LEU A 96 -5.35 7.06 -10.58
N LEU A 97 -6.40 6.24 -10.62
CA LEU A 97 -6.37 4.90 -11.19
C LEU A 97 -6.18 4.90 -12.71
N THR A 98 -6.64 5.93 -13.42
CA THR A 98 -6.44 6.06 -14.88
C THR A 98 -5.10 6.68 -15.24
N GLU A 99 -4.56 7.53 -14.37
CA GLU A 99 -3.26 8.16 -14.58
C GLU A 99 -2.10 7.17 -14.40
N ASN A 100 -0.91 7.56 -14.89
CA ASN A 100 0.31 6.76 -14.84
C ASN A 100 1.13 7.01 -13.56
N ASN A 101 0.46 7.50 -12.52
CA ASN A 101 0.99 7.89 -11.22
C ASN A 101 1.13 6.70 -10.27
N GLU A 102 1.99 6.84 -9.27
CA GLU A 102 2.09 5.90 -8.15
C GLU A 102 0.84 6.00 -7.28
N TYR A 103 0.24 4.87 -6.92
CA TYR A 103 -1.03 4.86 -6.21
C TYR A 103 -1.19 3.61 -5.34
N VAL A 104 -1.65 3.79 -4.10
CA VAL A 104 -1.84 2.70 -3.13
C VAL A 104 -3.25 2.76 -2.53
N ILE A 105 -4.12 1.83 -2.92
CA ILE A 105 -5.46 1.69 -2.34
C ILE A 105 -5.43 0.78 -1.14
N PHE A 106 -6.17 1.12 -0.07
CA PHE A 106 -6.38 0.22 1.05
C PHE A 106 -7.86 -0.14 1.23
N ILE A 107 -8.23 -1.40 0.99
CA ILE A 107 -9.62 -1.88 1.03
C ILE A 107 -9.84 -2.81 2.23
N ASP A 108 -10.97 -2.66 2.92
CA ASP A 108 -11.42 -3.67 3.91
C ASP A 108 -11.98 -4.88 3.17
N SER A 109 -11.45 -6.07 3.45
CA SER A 109 -11.89 -7.32 2.82
C SER A 109 -13.40 -7.60 2.95
N LYS A 110 -14.06 -7.07 3.99
CA LYS A 110 -15.50 -7.26 4.23
C LYS A 110 -16.38 -6.66 3.13
N GLU A 111 -15.82 -5.76 2.34
CA GLU A 111 -16.53 -5.01 1.30
C GLU A 111 -16.71 -5.85 0.04
N PHE A 112 -15.85 -6.85 -0.17
CA PHE A 112 -16.06 -7.88 -1.18
C PHE A 112 -17.14 -8.90 -0.79
N SER A 113 -17.55 -8.91 0.48
CA SER A 113 -18.51 -9.86 1.06
C SER A 113 -19.93 -9.32 1.16
N LYS A 114 -20.16 -8.02 0.93
CA LYS A 114 -21.50 -7.43 0.87
C LYS A 114 -22.13 -7.81 -0.49
N LYS A 115 -22.91 -8.88 -0.50
CA LYS A 115 -23.87 -9.20 -1.57
C LYS A 115 -25.27 -8.78 -1.15
#